data_AF-A0A545SNB6-F1
#
_entry.id   AF-A0A545SNB6-F1
#
_cell.length_a   1.000
_cell.length_b   1.000
_cell.length_c   1.000
_cell.angle_alpha   90.00
_cell.angle_beta   90.00
_cell.angle_gamma   90.00
#
_symmetry.space_group_name_H-M   'P 1'
#
loop_
_entity.id
_entity.type
_entity.pdbx_description
1 polymer ?
#
loop_
_entity_poly.entity_id
_entity_poly.type
_entity_poly.pdbx_seq_one_letter_code
_entity_poly.pdbx_strand_id
1 'polypeptide(L)'
;MPKRRSGREIPSSKNKFIDDFLHSIKKRGKSLKHKTSFMSCDKVFTEEEGVRLEKVELKLSPGHSASASCTLEIHVWEDRWIRLLFSEWKDNAWDWSWNIEGSILPVYDGKSIIEAIESTLLQSFEMSASSTNRFDQVWRPILAREPELVR
;
A
#
# COMPACT_ATOMS: atom_id res chain seq x y z
N MET A 1 29.28 4.55 0.13
CA MET A 1 27.85 4.46 -0.26
C MET A 1 27.40 3.01 -0.14
N PRO A 2 26.44 2.68 0.75
CA PRO A 2 25.98 1.30 0.89
C PRO A 2 25.23 0.87 -0.39
N LYS A 3 25.64 -0.26 -0.97
CA LYS A 3 24.92 -0.90 -2.08
C LYS A 3 23.48 -1.15 -1.66
N ARG A 4 22.51 -0.46 -2.27
CA ARG A 4 21.08 -0.77 -2.14
C ARG A 4 20.91 -2.23 -2.55
N ARG A 5 20.61 -3.13 -1.59
CA ARG A 5 20.34 -4.54 -1.88
C ARG A 5 19.07 -4.61 -2.73
N SER A 6 19.25 -4.75 -4.04
CA SER A 6 18.17 -5.04 -4.96
C SER A 6 17.71 -6.47 -4.75
N GLY A 7 16.48 -6.62 -4.26
CA GLY A 7 15.71 -7.86 -4.33
C GLY A 7 15.69 -8.67 -3.05
N ARG A 8 14.91 -8.23 -2.04
CA ARG A 8 14.26 -9.23 -1.19
C ARG A 8 13.26 -9.99 -2.07
N GLU A 9 13.29 -11.31 -1.99
CA GLU A 9 12.33 -12.17 -2.65
C GLU A 9 10.94 -11.89 -2.06
N ILE A 10 9.91 -11.79 -2.91
CA ILE A 10 8.53 -11.62 -2.43
C ILE A 10 8.14 -12.91 -1.70
N PRO A 11 7.63 -12.82 -0.46
CA PRO A 11 7.26 -14.00 0.31
C PRO A 11 6.08 -14.76 -0.34
N SER A 12 5.85 -15.99 0.10
CA SER A 12 4.66 -16.78 -0.21
C SER A 12 3.72 -16.87 1.01
N SER A 13 2.47 -17.28 0.82
CA SER A 13 1.50 -17.47 1.91
C SER A 13 0.71 -18.77 1.76
N LYS A 14 0.15 -19.27 2.86
CA LYS A 14 -0.86 -20.33 2.85
C LYS A 14 -2.30 -19.77 2.83
N ASN A 15 -2.48 -18.51 3.22
CA ASN A 15 -3.76 -17.83 3.12
C ASN A 15 -4.02 -17.48 1.64
N LYS A 16 -5.17 -17.90 1.11
CA LYS A 16 -5.51 -17.75 -0.31
C LYS A 16 -5.53 -16.30 -0.77
N PHE A 17 -6.04 -15.40 0.06
CA PHE A 17 -6.13 -13.98 -0.27
C PHE A 17 -4.75 -13.31 -0.27
N ILE A 18 -3.94 -13.58 0.75
CA ILE A 18 -2.56 -13.05 0.82
C ILE A 18 -1.69 -13.63 -0.31
N ASP A 19 -1.82 -14.92 -0.62
CA ASP A 19 -1.09 -15.54 -1.74
C ASP A 19 -1.45 -14.88 -3.09
N ASP A 20 -2.73 -14.63 -3.33
CA ASP A 20 -3.19 -13.94 -4.53
C ASP A 20 -2.68 -12.49 -4.62
N PHE A 21 -2.67 -11.76 -3.49
CA PHE A 21 -2.08 -10.43 -3.40
C PHE A 21 -0.57 -10.45 -3.71
N LEU A 22 0.21 -11.33 -3.05
CA LEU A 22 1.65 -11.46 -3.25
C LEU A 22 2.00 -11.89 -4.68
N HIS A 23 1.22 -12.82 -5.26
CA HIS A 23 1.38 -13.24 -6.65
C HIS A 23 1.11 -12.10 -7.63
N SER A 24 0.13 -11.26 -7.34
CA SER A 24 -0.18 -10.06 -8.12
C SER A 24 0.96 -9.04 -8.06
N ILE A 25 1.55 -8.80 -6.88
CA ILE A 25 2.77 -7.98 -6.74
C ILE A 25 3.90 -8.57 -7.59
N LYS A 26 4.14 -9.89 -7.50
CA LYS A 26 5.20 -10.57 -8.25
C LYS A 26 5.03 -10.42 -9.76
N LYS A 27 3.81 -10.62 -10.27
CA LYS A 27 3.48 -10.43 -11.70
C LYS A 27 3.68 -8.99 -12.16
N ARG A 28 3.35 -8.00 -11.32
CA ARG A 28 3.44 -6.57 -11.64
C ARG A 28 4.74 -5.92 -11.19
N GLY A 29 5.68 -6.68 -10.61
CA GLY A 29 6.89 -6.15 -10.00
C GLY A 29 7.76 -5.32 -10.95
N LYS A 30 7.78 -5.62 -12.26
CA LYS A 30 8.45 -4.78 -13.26
C LYS A 30 7.76 -3.41 -13.40
N SER A 31 6.44 -3.38 -13.51
CA SER A 31 5.67 -2.13 -13.61
C SER A 31 5.85 -1.26 -12.37
N LEU A 32 5.74 -1.87 -11.18
CA LEU A 32 5.95 -1.18 -9.90
C LEU A 32 7.35 -0.57 -9.81
N LYS A 33 8.40 -1.32 -10.15
CA LYS A 33 9.78 -0.82 -10.18
C LYS A 33 10.01 0.36 -11.13
N HIS A 34 9.22 0.48 -12.21
CA HIS A 34 9.29 1.64 -13.09
C HIS A 34 8.61 2.89 -12.49
N LYS A 35 7.66 2.71 -11.57
CA LYS A 35 6.92 3.79 -10.90
C LYS A 35 7.52 4.20 -9.54
N THR A 36 8.37 3.36 -8.96
CA THR A 36 8.93 3.56 -7.61
C THR A 36 10.45 3.50 -7.61
N SER A 37 11.09 4.39 -6.86
CA SER A 37 12.53 4.33 -6.59
C SER A 37 12.91 3.30 -5.52
N PHE A 38 11.95 2.92 -4.68
CA PHE A 38 12.10 1.92 -3.64
C PHE A 38 10.82 1.09 -3.48
N MET A 39 10.99 -0.20 -3.28
CA MET A 39 9.92 -1.15 -2.95
C MET A 39 10.44 -2.18 -1.95
N SER A 40 9.72 -2.39 -0.86
CA SER A 40 9.89 -3.54 0.04
C SER A 40 8.54 -4.22 0.27
N CYS A 41 8.55 -5.55 0.36
CA CYS A 41 7.38 -6.37 0.62
C CYS A 41 7.78 -7.43 1.62
N ASP A 42 7.28 -7.33 2.84
CA ASP A 42 7.62 -8.21 3.94
C ASP A 42 6.36 -8.89 4.46
N LYS A 43 6.46 -10.17 4.83
CA LYS A 43 5.39 -10.90 5.50
C LYS A 43 5.67 -10.90 6.99
N VAL A 44 4.67 -10.47 7.76
CA VAL A 44 4.73 -10.31 9.21
C VAL A 44 3.63 -11.15 9.84
N PHE A 45 3.89 -11.69 11.03
CA PHE A 45 2.85 -12.32 11.85
C PHE A 45 2.64 -11.44 13.07
N THR A 46 1.40 -11.07 13.33
CA THR A 46 0.99 -10.37 14.55
C THR A 46 0.21 -11.33 15.44
N GLU A 47 0.19 -11.06 16.75
CA GLU A 47 -0.59 -11.83 17.71
C GLU A 47 -1.57 -10.87 18.38
N GLU A 48 -2.86 -11.10 18.16
CA GLU A 48 -3.96 -10.28 18.69
C GLU A 48 -4.95 -11.21 19.38
N GLU A 49 -5.22 -10.97 20.66
CA GLU A 49 -6.14 -11.79 21.48
C GLU A 49 -5.81 -13.31 21.46
N GLY A 50 -4.53 -13.66 21.34
CA GLY A 50 -4.07 -15.05 21.24
C GLY A 50 -4.27 -15.70 19.87
N VAL A 51 -4.72 -14.93 18.87
CA VAL A 51 -4.81 -15.35 17.48
C VAL A 51 -3.59 -14.82 16.72
N ARG A 52 -2.88 -15.73 16.06
CA ARG A 52 -1.79 -15.37 15.15
C ARG A 52 -2.37 -14.96 13.80
N LEU A 53 -2.25 -13.68 13.45
CA LEU A 53 -2.71 -13.12 12.19
C LEU A 53 -1.54 -12.92 11.23
N GLU A 54 -1.74 -13.30 9.97
CA GLU A 54 -0.80 -13.02 8.90
C GLU A 54 -1.08 -11.64 8.27
N LYS A 55 -0.01 -10.86 8.06
CA LYS A 55 -0.05 -9.54 7.44
C LYS A 55 1.07 -9.38 6.41
N VAL A 56 0.80 -8.69 5.32
CA VAL A 56 1.82 -8.21 4.37
C VAL A 56 2.01 -6.71 4.55
N GLU A 57 3.28 -6.30 4.68
CA GLU A 57 3.70 -4.90 4.69
C GLU A 57 4.41 -4.58 3.38
N LEU A 58 3.79 -3.72 2.56
CA LEU A 58 4.32 -3.25 1.29
C LEU A 58 4.60 -1.75 1.41
N LYS A 59 5.85 -1.36 1.14
CA LYS A 59 6.28 0.05 1.15
C LYS A 59 6.81 0.43 -0.21
N LEU A 60 6.30 1.54 -0.75
CA LEU A 60 6.57 2.04 -2.09
C LEU A 60 6.94 3.51 -2.01
N SER A 61 8.08 3.91 -2.55
CA SER A 61 8.47 5.33 -2.64
C SER A 61 8.51 5.76 -4.10
N PRO A 62 7.59 6.63 -4.58
CA PRO A 62 7.67 7.23 -5.90
C PRO A 62 9.04 7.92 -6.07
N GLY A 63 9.66 7.80 -7.24
CA GLY A 63 11.03 8.29 -7.47
C GLY A 63 11.15 9.80 -7.71
N HIS A 64 10.26 10.62 -7.18
CA HIS A 64 10.03 11.96 -7.70
C HIS A 64 10.07 13.04 -6.64
N SER A 65 11.27 13.33 -6.15
CA SER A 65 11.76 14.69 -5.85
C SER A 65 13.11 14.58 -5.14
N ALA A 66 14.02 15.51 -5.42
CA ALA A 66 15.27 15.63 -4.65
C ALA A 66 15.05 16.31 -3.28
N SER A 67 13.94 17.05 -3.13
CA SER A 67 13.62 17.84 -1.94
C SER A 67 12.49 17.27 -1.08
N ALA A 68 11.76 16.27 -1.59
CA ALA A 68 10.65 15.65 -0.88
C ALA A 68 10.68 14.12 -1.05
N SER A 69 10.31 13.40 0.00
CA SER A 69 10.23 11.94 0.01
C SER A 69 8.78 11.52 0.25
N CYS A 70 8.15 11.02 -0.81
CA CYS A 70 6.82 10.42 -0.73
C CYS A 70 6.95 8.92 -0.41
N THR A 71 6.07 8.41 0.44
CA THR A 71 6.02 6.99 0.79
C THR A 71 4.57 6.53 0.92
N LEU A 72 4.20 5.51 0.13
CA LEU A 72 2.98 4.74 0.27
C LEU A 72 3.28 3.46 1.05
N GLU A 73 2.69 3.33 2.22
CA GLU A 73 2.75 2.17 3.10
C GLU A 73 1.40 1.45 3.07
N ILE A 74 1.44 0.14 2.86
CA ILE A 74 0.26 -0.70 2.66
C ILE A 74 0.38 -1.91 3.56
N HIS A 75 -0.62 -2.09 4.40
CA HIS A 75 -0.70 -3.19 5.34
C HIS A 75 -1.94 -4.00 4.95
N VAL A 76 -1.76 -5.27 4.61
CA VAL A 76 -2.85 -6.16 4.18
C VAL A 76 -2.89 -7.36 5.10
N TRP A 77 -4.02 -7.57 5.78
CA TRP A 77 -4.24 -8.71 6.67
C TRP A 77 -4.96 -9.84 5.96
N GLU A 78 -4.84 -11.04 6.53
CA GLU A 78 -5.35 -12.28 5.95
C GLU A 78 -6.88 -12.38 5.87
N ASP A 79 -7.58 -11.53 6.63
CA ASP A 79 -9.03 -11.36 6.70
C ASP A 79 -9.57 -10.30 5.71
N ARG A 80 -8.71 -9.81 4.80
CA ARG A 80 -8.98 -8.74 3.83
C ARG A 80 -9.05 -7.33 4.40
N TRP A 81 -8.67 -7.12 5.66
CA TRP A 81 -8.45 -5.76 6.14
C TRP A 81 -7.23 -5.16 5.43
N ILE A 82 -7.33 -3.89 5.07
CA ILE A 82 -6.21 -3.12 4.49
C ILE A 82 -6.13 -1.75 5.15
N ARG A 83 -4.91 -1.31 5.40
CA ARG A 83 -4.58 0.06 5.79
C ARG A 83 -3.58 0.63 4.82
N LEU A 84 -3.84 1.85 4.37
CA LEU A 84 -3.06 2.59 3.40
C LEU A 84 -2.67 3.92 4.00
N LEU A 85 -1.37 4.19 4.06
CA LEU A 85 -0.83 5.49 4.46
C LEU A 85 0.02 6.02 3.33
N PHE A 86 -0.34 7.19 2.78
CA PHE A 86 0.51 7.91 1.86
C PHE A 86 0.92 9.24 2.48
N SER A 87 2.21 9.49 2.59
CA SER A 87 2.74 10.69 3.21
C SER A 87 3.88 11.29 2.41
N GLU A 88 4.02 12.61 2.47
CA GLU A 88 5.18 13.36 1.97
C GLU A 88 5.97 13.95 3.13
N TRP A 89 7.27 13.64 3.16
CA TRP A 89 8.23 14.24 4.07
C TRP A 89 9.08 15.26 3.31
N LYS A 90 9.08 16.51 3.77
CA LYS A 90 9.78 17.63 3.13
C LYS A 90 10.37 18.54 4.20
N ASP A 91 11.59 19.04 3.97
CA ASP A 91 12.26 20.00 4.87
C ASP A 91 12.30 19.59 6.36
N ASN A 92 12.45 18.28 6.64
CA ASN A 92 12.44 17.68 7.98
C ASN A 92 11.09 17.73 8.73
N ALA A 93 9.98 17.87 8.01
CA ALA A 93 8.63 17.76 8.56
C ALA A 93 7.71 16.94 7.64
N TRP A 94 6.60 16.47 8.18
CA TRP A 94 5.48 15.96 7.38
C TRP A 94 4.79 17.15 6.71
N ASP A 95 4.75 17.18 5.38
CA ASP A 95 4.00 18.21 4.64
C ASP A 95 2.51 17.83 4.60
N TRP A 96 2.22 16.58 4.27
CA TRP A 96 0.88 16.02 4.33
C TRP A 96 0.90 14.50 4.49
N SER A 97 -0.22 13.96 4.95
CA SER A 97 -0.51 12.54 4.95
C SER A 97 -1.98 12.28 4.59
N TRP A 98 -2.21 11.15 3.95
CA TRP A 98 -3.52 10.58 3.65
C TRP A 98 -3.53 9.16 4.19
N ASN A 99 -4.59 8.82 4.92
CA ASN A 99 -4.78 7.51 5.52
C ASN A 99 -6.20 7.01 5.22
N ILE A 100 -6.32 5.77 4.77
CA ILE A 100 -7.60 5.07 4.68
C ILE A 100 -7.41 3.63 5.12
N GLU A 101 -8.46 3.09 5.73
CA GLU A 101 -8.54 1.68 6.11
C GLU A 101 -9.95 1.15 5.85
N GLY A 102 -10.05 -0.17 5.73
CA GLY A 102 -11.31 -0.86 5.55
C GLY A 102 -11.11 -2.29 5.08
N SER A 103 -12.22 -3.01 4.92
CA SER A 103 -12.20 -4.38 4.41
C SER A 103 -12.33 -4.37 2.89
N ILE A 104 -11.48 -5.12 2.19
CA ILE A 104 -11.57 -5.28 0.74
C ILE A 104 -12.78 -6.16 0.41
N LEU A 105 -13.70 -5.63 -0.41
CA LEU A 105 -14.91 -6.37 -0.78
C LEU A 105 -14.56 -7.71 -1.47
N PRO A 106 -15.31 -8.80 -1.22
CA PRO A 106 -15.01 -10.13 -1.75
C PRO A 106 -14.87 -10.24 -3.27
N VAL A 107 -15.49 -9.32 -4.01
CA VAL A 107 -15.45 -9.24 -5.47
C VAL A 107 -14.09 -8.79 -6.02
N TYR A 108 -13.28 -8.11 -5.20
CA TYR A 108 -11.95 -7.65 -5.58
C TYR A 108 -10.87 -8.67 -5.18
N ASP A 109 -9.92 -8.86 -6.09
CA ASP A 109 -8.80 -9.78 -6.00
C ASP A 109 -7.47 -9.03 -5.87
N GLY A 110 -6.37 -9.77 -5.73
CA GLY A 110 -5.01 -9.23 -5.64
C GLY A 110 -4.70 -8.31 -6.81
N LYS A 111 -5.13 -8.66 -8.03
CA LYS A 111 -4.91 -7.85 -9.23
C LYS A 111 -5.58 -6.49 -9.13
N SER A 112 -6.85 -6.45 -8.70
CA SER A 112 -7.61 -5.20 -8.51
C SER A 112 -6.94 -4.26 -7.51
N ILE A 113 -6.38 -4.83 -6.43
CA ILE A 113 -5.61 -4.07 -5.43
C ILE A 113 -4.34 -3.49 -6.06
N ILE A 114 -3.59 -4.26 -6.86
CA ILE A 114 -2.40 -3.74 -7.53
C ILE A 114 -2.74 -2.64 -8.54
N GLU A 115 -3.85 -2.74 -9.26
CA GLU A 115 -4.32 -1.69 -10.17
C GLU A 115 -4.65 -0.39 -9.40
N ALA A 116 -5.24 -0.50 -8.21
CA ALA A 116 -5.48 0.64 -7.32
C ALA A 116 -4.18 1.26 -6.79
N ILE A 117 -3.20 0.43 -6.41
CA ILE A 117 -1.86 0.89 -6.00
C ILE A 117 -1.18 1.64 -7.15
N GLU A 118 -1.17 1.05 -8.34
CA GLU A 118 -0.59 1.68 -9.51
C GLU A 118 -1.26 3.02 -9.86
N SER A 119 -2.60 3.10 -9.73
CA SER A 119 -3.36 4.33 -9.93
C SER A 119 -3.02 5.39 -8.88
N THR A 120 -2.86 4.98 -7.62
CA THR A 120 -2.42 5.85 -6.51
C THR A 120 -1.02 6.41 -6.78
N LEU A 121 -0.08 5.56 -7.22
CA LEU A 121 1.27 5.99 -7.58
C LEU A 121 1.29 6.95 -8.78
N LEU A 122 0.44 6.73 -9.79
CA LEU A 122 0.34 7.64 -10.93
C LEU A 122 -0.17 9.03 -10.54
N GLN A 123 -1.10 9.11 -9.58
CA GLN A 123 -1.61 10.39 -9.09
C GLN A 123 -0.61 11.12 -8.19
N SER A 124 0.36 10.42 -7.59
CA SER A 124 1.29 10.97 -6.60
C SER A 124 2.11 12.18 -7.06
N PHE A 125 2.31 12.36 -8.37
CA PHE A 125 3.11 13.45 -8.93
C PHE A 125 2.45 14.83 -8.82
N GLU A 126 1.12 14.87 -8.77
CA GLU A 126 0.35 16.11 -8.73
C GLU A 126 -0.23 16.38 -7.34
N MET A 127 0.25 15.64 -6.34
CA MET A 127 -0.36 15.60 -5.03
C MET A 127 0.17 16.71 -4.13
N SER A 128 -0.77 17.26 -3.36
CA SER A 128 -0.56 18.23 -2.29
C SER A 128 -1.63 18.02 -1.21
N ALA A 129 -1.47 18.67 -0.07
CA ALA A 129 -2.41 18.60 1.06
C ALA A 129 -3.89 18.80 0.66
N SER A 130 -4.18 19.62 -0.35
CA SER A 130 -5.55 19.94 -0.79
C SER A 130 -6.18 18.93 -1.76
N SER A 131 -5.43 17.93 -2.22
CA SER A 131 -5.83 17.03 -3.32
C SER A 131 -5.95 15.56 -2.92
N THR A 132 -5.84 15.25 -1.62
CA THR A 132 -5.83 13.87 -1.09
C THR A 132 -7.11 13.10 -1.38
N ASN A 133 -8.22 13.82 -1.61
CA ASN A 133 -9.50 13.26 -2.05
C ASN A 133 -9.42 12.49 -3.39
N ARG A 134 -8.40 12.69 -4.22
CA ARG A 134 -8.21 11.90 -5.45
C ARG A 134 -7.90 10.44 -5.14
N PHE A 135 -7.14 10.17 -4.06
CA PHE A 135 -6.89 8.80 -3.60
C PHE A 135 -8.16 8.11 -3.10
N ASP A 136 -9.04 8.85 -2.42
CA ASP A 136 -10.34 8.37 -2.00
C ASP A 136 -11.17 7.83 -3.18
N GLN A 137 -11.12 8.47 -4.34
CA GLN A 137 -11.85 8.02 -5.53
C GLN A 137 -11.33 6.67 -6.07
N VAL A 138 -10.05 6.36 -5.84
CA VAL A 138 -9.44 5.08 -6.23
C VAL A 138 -9.88 3.96 -5.28
N TRP A 139 -9.90 4.24 -3.97
CA TRP A 139 -10.05 3.19 -2.96
C TRP A 139 -11.48 2.98 -2.46
N ARG A 140 -12.34 4.01 -2.48
CA ARG A 140 -13.74 3.89 -2.05
C ARG A 140 -14.52 2.76 -2.74
N PRO A 141 -14.36 2.48 -4.05
CA PRO A 141 -15.09 1.38 -4.68
C PRO A 141 -14.66 -0.01 -4.19
N ILE A 142 -13.43 -0.14 -3.69
CA ILE A 142 -12.80 -1.43 -3.34
C ILE A 142 -13.02 -1.77 -1.87
N LEU A 143 -13.14 -0.74 -1.02
CA LEU A 143 -13.26 -0.87 0.42
C LEU A 143 -14.71 -0.81 0.88
N ALA A 144 -15.12 -1.81 1.65
CA ALA A 144 -16.24 -1.66 2.57
C ALA A 144 -15.79 -0.72 3.69
N ARG A 145 -16.37 0.48 3.73
CA ARG A 145 -16.27 1.34 4.92
C ARG A 145 -17.19 0.77 5.99
N GLU A 146 -16.70 0.63 7.21
CA GLU A 146 -17.58 0.40 8.35
C GLU A 146 -18.67 1.48 8.38
N PRO A 147 -19.87 1.20 8.95
CA PRO A 147 -20.86 2.24 9.16
C PRO A 147 -20.20 3.39 9.93
N GLU A 148 -20.19 4.59 9.33
CA GLU A 148 -19.74 5.78 10.03
C GLU A 148 -20.57 5.87 11.31
N LEU A 149 -19.91 5.76 12.47
CA LEU A 149 -20.51 6.17 13.73
C LEU A 149 -20.84 7.64 13.57
N VAL A 150 -22.10 7.93 13.27
CA VAL A 150 -22.64 9.29 13.23
C VAL A 150 -22.33 9.91 14.59
N ARG A 151 -21.38 10.84 14.60
CA ARG A 151 -21.06 11.66 15.76
C ARG A 151 -22.01 12.84 15.85
#